data_AF-A0A509LJN3-F1
#
_entry.id   AF-A0A509LJN3-F1
#
_cell.length_a   1.000
_cell.length_b   1.000
_cell.length_c   1.000
_cell.angle_alpha   90.00
_cell.angle_beta   90.00
_cell.angle_gamma   90.00
#
_symmetry.space_group_name_H-M   'P 1'
#
loop_
_entity.id
_entity.type
_entity.pdbx_description
1 polymer ?
#
loop_
_entity_poly.entity_id
_entity_poly.type
_entity_poly.pdbx_seq_one_letter_code
_entity_poly.pdbx_strand_id
1 'polypeptide(L)'
;MRKILSGLNLYLQKSNIAFCKISIEQVDDFLALYNKNYATATCRVNRSFLREFLKYFYQNGYINKNLAPLVKSPPEFARSKPPKFLRPKEVQKLFGSLDLAVPKDLRTYATMHLVYYLGLRPREVSLITLDDISFRQKEIFIRSRKNYSPAHLPLPDDT
;
A
#
# COMPACT_ATOMS: atom_id res chain seq x y z
N MET A 1 3.52 -9.47 -2.81
CA MET A 1 4.72 -10.32 -2.63
C MET A 1 4.49 -11.76 -3.08
N ARG A 2 3.57 -12.55 -2.48
CA ARG A 2 3.36 -13.97 -2.87
C ARG A 2 3.07 -14.19 -4.36
N LYS A 3 2.18 -13.39 -4.97
CA LYS A 3 1.74 -13.57 -6.37
C LYS A 3 2.87 -13.52 -7.41
N ILE A 4 3.85 -12.63 -7.25
CA ILE A 4 4.94 -12.51 -8.22
C ILE A 4 5.94 -13.67 -8.10
N LEU A 5 6.23 -14.11 -6.88
CA LEU A 5 7.13 -15.24 -6.65
C LEU A 5 6.50 -16.56 -7.12
N SER A 6 5.19 -16.75 -6.91
CA SER A 6 4.46 -17.86 -7.51
C SER A 6 4.48 -17.79 -9.03
N GLY A 7 4.34 -16.59 -9.61
CA GLY A 7 4.48 -16.38 -11.06
C GLY A 7 5.86 -16.75 -11.59
N LEU A 8 6.92 -16.35 -10.89
CA LEU A 8 8.30 -16.68 -11.24
C LEU A 8 8.54 -18.20 -11.18
N ASN A 9 8.05 -18.87 -10.12
CA ASN A 9 8.15 -20.31 -10.00
C ASN A 9 7.46 -21.03 -11.16
N LEU A 10 6.25 -20.61 -11.53
CA LEU A 10 5.52 -21.17 -12.66
C LEU A 10 6.27 -20.95 -13.99
N TYR A 11 6.88 -19.79 -14.18
CA TYR A 11 7.71 -19.50 -15.36
C TYR A 11 8.92 -20.44 -15.43
N LEU A 12 9.67 -20.57 -14.34
CA LEU A 12 10.87 -21.43 -14.30
C LEU A 12 10.53 -22.91 -14.49
N GLN A 13 9.42 -23.38 -13.92
CA GLN A 13 8.92 -24.74 -14.14
C GLN A 13 8.57 -25.00 -15.61
N LYS A 14 7.85 -24.06 -16.26
CA LYS A 14 7.48 -24.19 -17.68
C LYS A 14 8.69 -24.19 -18.60
N SER A 15 9.71 -23.41 -18.28
CA SER A 15 10.94 -23.31 -19.05
C SER A 15 11.98 -24.38 -18.68
N ASN A 16 11.64 -25.29 -17.75
CA ASN A 16 12.53 -26.34 -17.22
C ASN A 16 13.88 -25.80 -16.71
N ILE A 17 13.86 -24.64 -16.05
CA ILE A 17 15.05 -23.99 -15.50
C ILE A 17 15.12 -24.26 -14.00
N ALA A 18 16.24 -24.81 -13.55
CA ALA A 18 16.53 -24.90 -12.13
C ALA A 18 16.75 -23.50 -11.53
N PHE A 19 16.15 -23.23 -10.36
CA PHE A 19 16.26 -21.93 -9.68
C PHE A 19 17.71 -21.48 -9.43
N CYS A 20 18.63 -22.43 -9.19
CA CYS A 20 20.05 -22.13 -8.95
C CYS A 20 20.80 -21.64 -10.21
N LYS A 21 20.23 -21.86 -11.41
CA LYS A 21 20.79 -21.48 -12.70
C LYS A 21 20.07 -20.28 -13.33
N ILE A 22 19.26 -19.55 -12.55
CA ILE A 22 18.54 -18.39 -13.06
C ILE A 22 19.53 -17.33 -13.59
N SER A 23 19.23 -16.79 -14.77
CA SER A 23 20.01 -15.72 -15.41
C SER A 23 19.25 -14.41 -15.45
N ILE A 24 19.93 -13.31 -15.79
CA ILE A 24 19.27 -11.99 -15.89
C ILE A 24 18.29 -11.95 -17.06
N GLU A 25 18.60 -12.61 -18.17
CA GLU A 25 17.76 -12.71 -19.35
C GLU A 25 16.41 -13.36 -19.01
N GLN A 26 16.44 -14.44 -18.23
CA GLN A 26 15.22 -15.12 -17.77
C GLN A 26 14.39 -14.25 -16.81
N VAL A 27 15.04 -13.45 -15.98
CA VAL A 27 14.36 -12.49 -15.09
C VAL A 27 13.69 -11.39 -15.93
N ASP A 28 14.37 -10.88 -16.95
CA ASP A 28 13.83 -9.84 -17.84
C ASP A 28 12.69 -10.38 -18.71
N ASP A 29 12.82 -11.59 -19.26
CA ASP A 29 11.77 -12.30 -20.00
C ASP A 29 10.53 -12.54 -19.13
N PHE A 30 10.73 -13.05 -17.91
CA PHE A 30 9.66 -13.22 -16.94
C PHE A 30 8.98 -11.87 -16.65
N LEU A 31 9.76 -10.82 -16.38
CA LEU A 31 9.22 -9.50 -16.09
C LEU A 31 8.46 -8.91 -17.28
N ALA A 32 8.91 -9.13 -18.52
CA ALA A 32 8.21 -8.68 -19.72
C ALA A 32 6.86 -9.37 -19.88
N LEU A 33 6.81 -10.69 -19.68
CA LEU A 33 5.58 -11.48 -19.75
C LEU A 33 4.63 -11.16 -18.60
N TYR A 34 5.13 -11.18 -17.36
CA TYR A 34 4.33 -10.97 -16.15
C TYR A 34 3.76 -9.56 -16.09
N ASN A 35 4.51 -8.55 -16.54
CA ASN A 35 4.10 -7.15 -16.44
C ASN A 35 3.26 -6.64 -17.61
N LYS A 36 3.00 -7.44 -18.66
CA LYS A 36 2.34 -7.00 -19.90
C LYS A 36 1.04 -6.21 -19.68
N ASN A 37 0.23 -6.63 -18.71
CA ASN A 37 -1.09 -6.04 -18.43
C ASN A 37 -1.13 -5.22 -17.13
N TYR A 38 0.04 -4.89 -16.57
CA TYR A 38 0.12 -4.11 -15.33
C TYR A 38 0.49 -2.65 -15.61
N ALA A 39 -0.06 -1.75 -14.78
CA ALA A 39 0.34 -0.35 -14.79
C ALA A 39 1.82 -0.21 -14.40
N THR A 40 2.51 0.80 -14.93
CA THR A 40 3.95 1.06 -14.69
C THR A 40 4.32 1.07 -13.20
N ALA A 41 3.46 1.64 -12.34
CA ALA A 41 3.65 1.64 -10.90
C ALA A 41 3.70 0.23 -10.31
N THR A 42 2.83 -0.67 -10.76
CA THR A 42 2.81 -2.08 -10.36
C THR A 42 4.05 -2.81 -10.89
N CYS A 43 4.44 -2.54 -12.14
CA CYS A 43 5.65 -3.10 -12.74
C CYS A 43 6.92 -2.72 -11.97
N ARG A 44 6.97 -1.50 -11.42
CA ARG A 44 8.05 -1.02 -10.54
C ARG A 44 8.06 -1.77 -9.20
N VAL A 45 6.90 -1.93 -8.59
CA VAL A 45 6.74 -2.69 -7.34
C VAL A 45 7.19 -4.15 -7.53
N ASN A 46 6.78 -4.77 -8.64
CA ASN A 46 7.19 -6.12 -9.03
C ASN A 46 8.71 -6.25 -9.15
N ARG A 47 9.37 -5.32 -9.86
CA ARG A 47 10.84 -5.27 -9.95
C ARG A 47 11.50 -5.09 -8.59
N SER A 48 10.94 -4.25 -7.72
CA SER A 48 11.46 -4.07 -6.36
C SER A 48 11.38 -5.33 -5.52
N PHE A 49 10.29 -6.08 -5.63
CA PHE A 49 10.17 -7.37 -4.96
C PHE A 49 11.16 -8.39 -5.48
N LEU A 50 11.34 -8.49 -6.80
CA LEU A 50 12.33 -9.41 -7.36
C LEU A 50 13.76 -9.04 -6.96
N ARG A 51 14.11 -7.75 -6.89
CA ARG A 51 15.42 -7.32 -6.39
C ARG A 51 15.69 -7.83 -4.98
N GLU A 52 14.77 -7.58 -4.05
CA GLU A 52 14.96 -8.04 -2.66
C GLU A 52 14.98 -9.56 -2.56
N PHE A 53 14.15 -10.25 -3.36
CA PHE A 53 14.14 -11.71 -3.41
C PHE A 53 15.46 -12.29 -3.93
N LEU A 54 15.97 -11.79 -5.07
CA LEU A 54 17.23 -12.25 -5.66
C LEU A 54 18.43 -11.92 -4.75
N LYS A 55 18.38 -10.76 -4.07
CA LYS A 55 19.38 -10.39 -3.07
C LYS A 55 19.38 -11.38 -1.90
N TYR A 56 18.22 -11.70 -1.35
CA TYR A 56 18.07 -12.73 -0.31
C TYR A 56 18.59 -14.09 -0.80
N PHE A 57 18.25 -14.49 -2.03
CA PHE A 57 18.69 -15.77 -2.59
C PHE A 57 20.21 -15.88 -2.70
N TYR A 58 20.86 -14.81 -3.16
CA TYR A 58 22.30 -14.72 -3.23
C TYR A 58 22.94 -14.76 -1.83
N GLN A 59 22.43 -13.97 -0.88
CA GLN A 59 22.96 -13.92 0.49
C GLN A 59 22.90 -15.26 1.22
N ASN A 60 21.94 -16.13 0.85
CA ASN A 60 21.80 -17.47 1.41
C ASN A 60 22.47 -18.56 0.54
N GLY A 61 23.21 -18.20 -0.50
CA GLY A 61 23.95 -19.15 -1.34
C GLY A 61 23.11 -20.00 -2.31
N TYR A 62 21.83 -19.67 -2.52
CA TYR A 62 20.97 -20.42 -3.46
C TYR A 62 21.31 -20.12 -4.93
N ILE A 63 21.93 -18.97 -5.20
CA ILE A 63 22.45 -18.58 -6.52
C ILE A 63 23.87 -18.07 -6.36
N ASN A 64 24.72 -18.36 -7.34
CA ASN A 64 26.16 -18.03 -7.26
C ASN A 64 26.46 -16.55 -7.55
N LYS A 65 25.55 -15.84 -8.24
CA LYS A 65 25.74 -14.45 -8.67
C LYS A 65 24.60 -13.59 -8.15
N ASN A 66 24.93 -12.38 -7.71
CA ASN A 66 23.93 -11.41 -7.29
C ASN A 66 23.28 -10.75 -8.51
N LEU A 67 22.07 -11.19 -8.86
CA LEU A 67 21.30 -10.63 -9.98
C LEU A 67 20.49 -9.37 -9.59
N ALA A 68 20.30 -9.10 -8.30
CA ALA A 68 19.53 -7.95 -7.83
C ALA A 68 19.95 -6.58 -8.42
N PRO A 69 21.25 -6.22 -8.50
CA PRO A 69 21.65 -4.93 -9.08
C PRO A 69 21.35 -4.82 -10.58
N LEU A 70 21.16 -5.94 -11.27
CA LEU A 70 20.89 -5.97 -12.70
C LEU A 70 19.41 -5.71 -13.03
N VAL A 71 18.50 -5.90 -12.07
CA VAL A 71 17.06 -5.66 -12.25
C VAL A 71 16.76 -4.15 -12.21
N LYS A 72 16.96 -3.50 -13.35
CA LYS A 72 16.74 -2.07 -13.54
C LYS A 72 15.26 -1.73 -13.65
N SER A 73 14.87 -0.63 -13.01
CA SER A 73 13.55 -0.02 -13.22
C SER A 73 13.70 1.18 -14.13
N PRO A 74 12.73 1.47 -15.02
CA PRO A 74 12.80 2.65 -15.86
C PRO A 74 12.85 3.92 -14.98
N PRO A 75 13.58 4.96 -15.40
CA PRO A 75 13.64 6.24 -14.69
C PRO A 75 12.24 6.86 -14.57
N GLU A 76 11.96 7.48 -13.43
CA GLU A 76 10.69 8.14 -13.15
C GLU A 76 10.81 9.64 -13.47
N PHE A 77 10.44 10.01 -14.69
CA PHE A 77 10.35 11.42 -15.09
C PHE A 77 9.03 12.01 -14.59
N ALA A 78 9.07 12.54 -13.36
CA ALA A 78 7.98 13.21 -12.65
C ALA A 78 6.70 12.37 -12.44
N ARG A 79 6.05 12.57 -11.28
CA ARG A 79 4.76 11.95 -10.96
C ARG A 79 3.69 12.52 -11.91
N SER A 80 3.50 11.89 -13.06
CA SER A 80 2.61 12.36 -14.13
C SER A 80 1.15 12.52 -13.72
N LYS A 81 0.76 11.99 -12.55
CA LYS A 81 -0.59 12.12 -12.01
C LYS A 81 -0.55 12.78 -10.63
N PRO A 82 -1.18 13.96 -10.47
CA PRO A 82 -1.35 14.57 -9.16
C PRO A 82 -2.23 13.69 -8.26
N PRO A 83 -2.16 13.86 -6.92
CA PRO A 83 -3.07 13.19 -6.00
C PRO A 83 -4.53 13.46 -6.38
N LYS A 84 -5.37 12.41 -6.30
CA LYS A 84 -6.82 12.56 -6.42
C LYS A 84 -7.39 12.90 -5.05
N PHE A 85 -8.23 13.92 -4.97
CA PHE A 85 -8.87 14.37 -3.75
C PHE A 85 -10.26 14.94 -4.07
N LEU A 86 -11.13 14.99 -3.06
CA LEU A 86 -12.48 15.54 -3.18
C LEU A 86 -12.45 17.07 -3.05
N ARG A 87 -13.20 17.76 -3.90
CA ARG A 87 -13.45 19.20 -3.80
C ARG A 87 -14.47 19.49 -2.69
N PRO A 88 -14.51 20.71 -2.12
CA PRO A 88 -15.42 21.05 -1.02
C PRO A 88 -16.89 20.68 -1.29
N LYS A 89 -17.39 20.92 -2.51
CA LYS A 89 -18.77 20.52 -2.91
C LYS A 89 -18.99 19.01 -2.91
N GLU A 90 -17.98 18.24 -3.31
CA GLU A 90 -18.05 16.77 -3.32
C GLU A 90 -18.01 16.21 -1.89
N VAL A 91 -17.23 16.84 -0.99
CA VAL A 91 -17.22 16.51 0.44
C VAL A 91 -18.58 16.79 1.07
N GLN A 92 -19.17 17.97 0.81
CA GLN A 92 -20.52 18.30 1.30
C GLN A 92 -21.57 17.31 0.81
N LYS A 93 -21.55 16.96 -0.49
CA LYS A 93 -22.46 15.96 -1.07
C LYS A 93 -22.28 14.60 -0.41
N LEU A 94 -21.04 14.22 -0.10
CA LEU A 94 -20.72 12.94 0.52
C LEU A 94 -21.28 12.86 1.95
N PHE A 95 -21.06 13.89 2.79
CA PHE A 95 -21.66 13.94 4.13
C PHE A 95 -23.18 14.05 4.08
N GLY A 96 -23.74 14.83 3.16
CA GLY A 96 -25.18 15.02 2.99
C GLY A 96 -25.94 13.81 2.44
N SER A 97 -25.24 12.76 1.98
CA SER A 97 -25.86 11.52 1.52
C SER A 97 -26.20 10.51 2.63
N LEU A 98 -25.82 10.80 3.87
CA LEU A 98 -25.99 9.90 5.03
C LEU A 98 -27.24 10.31 5.82
N ASP A 99 -28.05 9.32 6.22
CA ASP A 99 -29.20 9.54 7.10
C ASP A 99 -28.80 9.33 8.56
N LEU A 100 -28.74 10.41 9.35
CA LEU A 100 -28.33 10.35 10.76
C LEU A 100 -29.34 9.65 11.67
N ALA A 101 -30.57 9.38 11.20
CA ALA A 101 -31.53 8.54 11.93
C ALA A 101 -31.15 7.04 11.86
N VAL A 102 -30.32 6.63 10.91
CA VAL A 102 -29.89 5.24 10.73
C VAL A 102 -28.57 5.00 11.49
N PRO A 103 -28.51 4.07 12.47
CA PRO A 103 -27.30 3.85 13.27
C PRO A 103 -26.03 3.55 12.48
N LYS A 104 -26.16 2.84 11.35
CA LYS A 104 -25.04 2.54 10.44
C LYS A 104 -24.47 3.82 9.82
N ASP A 105 -25.33 4.74 9.42
CA ASP A 105 -24.96 5.96 8.73
C ASP A 105 -24.45 6.99 9.72
N LEU A 106 -25.00 7.05 10.94
CA LEU A 106 -24.43 7.84 12.05
C LEU A 106 -22.99 7.42 12.36
N ARG A 107 -22.71 6.11 12.46
CA ARG A 107 -21.33 5.61 12.64
C ARG A 107 -20.43 5.97 11.46
N THR A 108 -20.96 5.87 10.24
CA THR A 108 -20.23 6.21 9.01
C THR A 108 -19.89 7.70 8.99
N TYR A 109 -20.85 8.55 9.35
CA TYR A 109 -20.68 10.00 9.48
C TYR A 109 -19.55 10.33 10.47
N ALA A 110 -19.60 9.78 11.69
CA ALA A 110 -18.55 9.99 12.69
C ALA A 110 -17.16 9.53 12.21
N THR A 111 -17.09 8.34 11.59
CA THR A 111 -15.85 7.81 11.00
C THR A 111 -15.28 8.75 9.93
N MET A 112 -16.15 9.24 9.04
CA MET A 112 -15.76 10.15 7.96
C MET A 112 -15.34 11.51 8.47
N HIS A 113 -15.98 12.00 9.53
CA HIS A 113 -15.62 13.24 10.19
C HIS A 113 -14.18 13.15 10.74
N LEU A 114 -13.85 12.07 11.47
CA LEU A 114 -12.49 11.84 11.94
C LEU A 114 -11.47 11.73 10.80
N VAL A 115 -11.79 11.00 9.72
CA VAL A 115 -10.89 10.88 8.56
C VAL A 115 -10.65 12.23 7.88
N TYR A 116 -11.70 13.04 7.72
CA TYR A 116 -11.64 14.32 7.03
C TYR A 116 -10.82 15.35 7.81
N TYR A 117 -11.09 15.52 9.11
CA TYR A 117 -10.41 16.55 9.92
C TYR A 117 -9.02 16.14 10.40
N LEU A 118 -8.81 14.84 10.69
CA LEU A 118 -7.55 14.36 11.27
C LEU A 118 -6.63 13.66 10.26
N GLY A 119 -7.10 13.44 9.03
CA GLY A 119 -6.31 12.81 7.97
C GLY A 119 -5.92 11.35 8.29
N LEU A 120 -6.76 10.65 9.06
CA LEU A 120 -6.48 9.29 9.49
C LEU A 120 -6.49 8.31 8.30
N ARG A 121 -5.58 7.33 8.35
CA ARG A 121 -5.58 6.23 7.37
C ARG A 121 -6.72 5.26 7.68
N PRO A 122 -7.23 4.51 6.67
CA PRO A 122 -8.30 3.53 6.88
C PRO A 122 -8.04 2.54 8.01
N ARG A 123 -6.80 2.05 8.15
CA ARG A 123 -6.42 1.14 9.24
C ARG A 123 -6.38 1.82 10.61
N GLU A 124 -6.02 3.10 10.66
CA GLU A 124 -5.97 3.86 11.91
C GLU A 124 -7.39 4.07 12.44
N VAL A 125 -8.31 4.55 11.58
CA VAL A 125 -9.69 4.80 12.00
C VAL A 125 -10.46 3.51 12.35
N SER A 126 -10.18 2.40 11.65
CA SER A 126 -10.87 1.12 11.93
C SER A 126 -10.50 0.47 13.26
N LEU A 127 -9.41 0.90 13.90
CA LEU A 127 -8.90 0.34 15.15
C LEU A 127 -9.21 1.20 16.37
N ILE A 128 -9.83 2.37 16.18
CA ILE A 128 -10.21 3.26 17.27
C ILE A 128 -11.29 2.61 18.13
N THR A 129 -11.11 2.68 19.43
CA THR A 129 -12.08 2.29 20.44
C THR A 129 -12.57 3.51 21.21
N LEU A 130 -13.67 3.40 21.95
CA LEU A 130 -14.16 4.52 22.78
C LEU A 130 -13.17 4.89 23.89
N ASP A 131 -12.37 3.93 24.37
CA ASP A 131 -11.32 4.16 25.39
C ASP A 131 -10.15 5.01 24.85
N ASP A 132 -10.05 5.17 23.54
CA ASP A 132 -9.06 6.04 22.90
C ASP A 132 -9.51 7.50 22.85
N ILE A 133 -10.77 7.78 23.23
CA ILE A 133 -11.38 9.11 23.11
C ILE A 133 -11.57 9.72 24.49
N SER A 134 -10.91 10.85 24.72
CA SER A 134 -11.09 11.68 25.90
C SER A 134 -12.03 12.84 25.57
N PHE A 135 -13.34 12.64 25.75
CA PHE A 135 -14.33 13.69 25.49
C PHE A 135 -14.11 14.95 26.33
N ARG A 136 -13.66 14.80 27.58
CA ARG A 136 -13.36 15.93 28.47
C ARG A 136 -12.20 16.78 27.96
N GLN A 137 -11.16 16.14 27.43
CA GLN A 137 -9.99 16.83 26.89
C GLN A 137 -10.16 17.22 25.42
N LYS A 138 -11.25 16.77 24.78
CA LYS A 138 -11.46 16.85 23.33
C LYS A 138 -10.26 16.29 22.56
N GLU A 139 -9.80 15.11 22.95
CA GLU A 139 -8.65 14.46 22.32
C GLU A 139 -8.94 13.01 21.97
N ILE A 140 -8.22 12.52 20.95
CA ILE A 140 -8.21 11.12 20.56
C ILE A 140 -6.78 10.59 20.47
N PHE A 141 -6.54 9.42 21.07
CA PHE A 141 -5.24 8.77 21.08
C PHE A 141 -5.14 7.69 19.99
N ILE A 142 -4.27 7.90 19.01
CA ILE A 142 -4.04 6.92 17.93
C ILE A 142 -2.86 6.03 18.30
N ARG A 143 -3.15 4.85 18.85
CA ARG A 143 -2.13 3.89 19.35
C ARG A 143 -1.16 3.39 18.28
N SER A 144 -1.69 3.03 17.10
CA SER A 144 -0.91 2.33 16.07
C SER A 144 -0.90 3.13 14.76
N ARG A 145 0.16 3.91 14.56
CA ARG A 145 0.42 4.62 13.30
C ARG A 145 1.57 3.99 12.52
N LYS A 146 1.70 4.41 11.26
CA LYS A 146 2.83 4.01 10.41
C LYS A 146 4.15 4.32 11.12
N ASN A 147 5.07 3.35 11.15
CA ASN A 147 6.37 3.43 11.83
C ASN A 147 6.29 3.52 13.37
N TYR A 148 5.26 2.97 14.00
CA TYR A 148 5.13 2.90 15.47
C TYR A 148 5.19 4.27 16.16
N SER A 149 4.55 5.28 15.57
CA SER A 149 4.51 6.65 16.08
C SER A 149 3.12 7.01 16.64
N PRO A 150 2.77 6.59 17.87
CA PRO A 150 1.49 6.96 18.48
C PRO A 150 1.35 8.47 18.61
N ALA A 151 0.13 8.98 18.60
CA ALA A 151 -0.13 10.42 18.69
C ALA A 151 -1.46 10.73 19.37
N HIS A 152 -1.48 11.78 20.18
CA HIS A 152 -2.70 12.47 20.60
C HIS A 152 -3.07 13.49 19.54
N LEU A 153 -4.34 13.50 19.11
CA LEU A 153 -4.87 14.44 18.15
C LEU A 153 -6.08 15.15 18.78
N PRO A 154 -6.27 16.45 18.50
CA PRO A 154 -7.48 17.15 18.93
C PRO A 154 -8.69 16.56 18.22
N LEU A 155 -9.80 16.39 18.93
CA LEU A 155 -11.09 16.12 18.29
C LEU A 155 -11.55 17.41 17.58
N PRO A 156 -12.08 17.30 16.35
CA PRO A 156 -12.68 18.45 15.68
C PRO A 156 -13.88 18.95 16.48
N ASP A 157 -14.03 20.27 16.59
CA ASP A 157 -15.23 20.88 17.16
C ASP A 157 -16.45 20.66 16.24
N ASP A 158 -17.64 20.57 16.84
CA ASP A 158 -18.89 20.47 16.10
C ASP A 158 -19.01 21.66 15.13
N THR A 159 -19.16 21.37 13.83
CA THR A 159 -19.44 22.35 12.79
C THR A 159 -20.93 22.35 12.45
#